data_AF-A0AAN8PWT6-F1
#
_entry.id   AF-A0AAN8PWT6-F1
#
_cell.length_a   1.000
_cell.length_b   1.000
_cell.length_c   1.000
_cell.angle_alpha   90.00
_cell.angle_beta   90.00
_cell.angle_gamma   90.00
#
_symmetry.space_group_name_H-M   'P 1'
#
loop_
_entity.id
_entity.type
_entity.pdbx_description
1 polymer ?
#
loop_
_entity_poly.entity_id
_entity_poly.type
_entity_poly.pdbx_seq_one_letter_code
_entity_poly.pdbx_strand_id
1 'polypeptide(L)'
;MSLLAKLFGGGKKDQVPSPAEAIQRLREVEEMLLKKSDFLEKKIGQQIATAKKHGTKNKRLALQALKKKRRFDQQLQKIDGTLSTIEFQRKALEDASTNTEVLKVMGVAAKALKGAHNNLDVDKVHDLMNEVAEGNEIAREISDAISNPIGFGQDVDEDDLMAELEELEQEEIEEHLLDVNGPATEDLPSVPISEPGRRKPVVKDDDEMNDLAAWAS
;
A
#
# COMPACT_ATOMS: atom_id res chain seq x y z
N MET A 1 -10.15 -62.24 -8.28
CA MET A 1 -8.75 -61.88 -7.95
C MET A 1 -8.42 -60.59 -8.68
N SER A 2 -8.21 -59.52 -7.92
CA SER A 2 -8.25 -58.12 -8.37
C SER A 2 -7.04 -57.73 -9.22
N LEU A 3 -7.28 -57.41 -10.50
CA LEU A 3 -6.33 -56.73 -11.39
C LEU A 3 -6.42 -55.19 -11.29
N LEU A 4 -7.34 -54.67 -10.48
CA LEU A 4 -7.57 -53.22 -10.30
C LEU A 4 -6.70 -52.59 -9.20
N ALA A 5 -6.10 -53.39 -8.31
CA ALA A 5 -5.24 -52.87 -7.25
C ALA A 5 -3.83 -52.47 -7.73
N LYS A 6 -3.44 -52.84 -8.96
CA LYS A 6 -2.07 -52.64 -9.49
C LYS A 6 -1.92 -51.43 -10.40
N LEU A 7 -3.00 -50.72 -10.70
CA LEU A 7 -2.97 -49.48 -11.49
C LEU A 7 -3.03 -48.19 -10.64
N PHE A 8 -3.16 -48.33 -9.32
CA PHE A 8 -3.21 -47.21 -8.36
C PHE A 8 -2.05 -47.23 -7.34
N GLY A 9 -1.08 -48.14 -7.53
CA GLY A 9 0.08 -48.34 -6.66
C GLY A 9 1.34 -47.72 -7.25
N GLY A 10 1.43 -46.39 -7.21
CA GLY A 10 2.58 -45.66 -7.74
C GLY A 10 2.55 -44.18 -7.40
N GLY A 11 1.98 -43.81 -6.24
CA GLY A 11 2.18 -42.48 -5.70
C GLY A 11 3.66 -42.32 -5.40
N LYS A 12 4.36 -41.53 -6.21
CA LYS A 12 5.61 -40.89 -5.78
C LYS A 12 5.33 -40.34 -4.39
N LYS A 13 6.07 -40.79 -3.37
CA LYS A 13 6.07 -40.11 -2.08
C LYS A 13 6.32 -38.64 -2.41
N ASP A 14 5.33 -37.78 -2.24
CA ASP A 14 5.53 -36.34 -2.32
C ASP A 14 6.63 -36.05 -1.30
N GLN A 15 7.85 -35.84 -1.80
CA GLN A 15 8.94 -35.43 -0.95
C GLN A 15 8.51 -34.08 -0.40
N VAL A 16 8.37 -34.02 0.93
CA VAL A 16 8.12 -32.76 1.62
C VAL A 16 9.21 -31.80 1.13
N PRO A 17 8.84 -30.68 0.48
CA PRO A 17 9.82 -29.76 -0.08
C PRO A 17 10.76 -29.31 1.03
N SER A 18 12.05 -29.25 0.71
CA SER A 18 13.03 -28.75 1.66
C SER A 18 12.71 -27.30 2.04
N PRO A 19 13.10 -26.82 3.23
CA PRO A 19 12.94 -25.42 3.59
C PRO A 19 13.52 -24.46 2.55
N ALA A 20 14.65 -24.83 1.93
CA ALA A 20 15.27 -24.05 0.85
C ALA A 20 14.39 -23.96 -0.41
N GLU A 21 13.76 -25.05 -0.84
CA GLU A 21 12.83 -25.06 -1.97
C GLU A 21 11.56 -24.27 -1.67
N ALA A 22 11.05 -24.36 -0.45
CA ALA A 22 9.89 -23.58 0.00
C ALA A 22 10.20 -22.06 0.00
N ILE A 23 11.36 -21.66 0.53
CA ILE A 23 11.84 -20.26 0.50
C ILE A 23 11.96 -19.77 -0.95
N GLN A 24 12.52 -20.59 -1.85
CA GLN A 24 12.67 -20.19 -3.25
C GLN A 24 11.32 -19.97 -3.94
N ARG A 25 10.34 -20.86 -3.73
CA ARG A 25 8.98 -20.68 -4.26
C ARG A 25 8.28 -19.45 -3.69
N LEU A 26 8.46 -19.17 -2.40
CA LEU A 26 7.92 -17.96 -1.79
C LEU A 26 8.48 -16.69 -2.46
N ARG A 27 9.78 -16.66 -2.76
CA ARG A 27 10.42 -15.54 -3.50
C ARG A 27 9.89 -15.38 -4.93
N GLU A 28 9.64 -16.48 -5.64
CA GLU A 28 9.07 -16.43 -6.98
C GLU A 28 7.64 -15.86 -6.99
N VAL A 29 6.83 -16.24 -5.99
CA VAL A 29 5.48 -15.69 -5.81
C VAL A 29 5.54 -14.23 -5.39
N GLU A 30 6.45 -13.86 -4.48
CA GLU A 30 6.73 -12.47 -4.07
C GLU A 30 7.04 -11.60 -5.29
N GLU A 31 7.95 -12.02 -6.17
CA GLU A 31 8.29 -11.29 -7.40
C GLU A 31 7.09 -11.14 -8.35
N MET A 32 6.29 -12.19 -8.52
CA MET A 32 5.07 -12.14 -9.33
C MET A 32 4.06 -11.14 -8.78
N LEU A 33 3.86 -11.14 -7.46
CA LEU A 33 2.92 -10.24 -6.77
C LEU A 33 3.39 -8.78 -6.87
N LEU A 34 4.69 -8.51 -6.73
CA LEU A 34 5.27 -7.18 -6.93
C LEU A 34 5.02 -6.67 -8.35
N LYS A 35 5.29 -7.48 -9.38
CA LYS A 35 4.99 -7.10 -10.78
C LYS A 35 3.50 -6.81 -11.00
N LYS A 36 2.62 -7.55 -10.32
CA LYS A 36 1.17 -7.32 -10.37
C LYS A 36 0.78 -6.03 -9.64
N SER A 37 1.43 -5.72 -8.53
CA SER A 37 1.30 -4.45 -7.79
C SER A 37 1.60 -3.27 -8.71
N ASP A 38 2.80 -3.25 -9.33
CA ASP A 38 3.23 -2.20 -10.26
C ASP A 38 2.24 -2.00 -11.42
N PHE A 39 1.67 -3.09 -11.93
CA PHE A 39 0.67 -3.04 -12.99
C PHE A 39 -0.63 -2.39 -12.52
N LEU A 40 -1.10 -2.73 -11.32
CA LEU A 40 -2.31 -2.17 -10.74
C LEU A 40 -2.13 -0.68 -10.39
N GLU A 41 -0.99 -0.29 -9.85
CA GLU A 41 -0.64 1.11 -9.59
C GLU A 41 -0.68 1.95 -10.88
N LYS A 42 -0.11 1.44 -11.97
CA LYS A 42 -0.22 2.10 -13.29
C LYS A 42 -1.67 2.21 -13.76
N LYS A 43 -2.50 1.20 -13.50
CA LYS A 43 -3.94 1.23 -13.84
C LYS A 43 -4.71 2.23 -13.00
N ILE A 44 -4.40 2.35 -11.71
CA ILE A 44 -4.93 3.36 -10.80
C ILE A 44 -4.59 4.76 -11.33
N GLY A 45 -3.31 5.03 -11.62
CA GLY A 45 -2.89 6.30 -12.20
C GLY A 45 -3.61 6.66 -13.50
N GLN A 46 -3.85 5.69 -14.38
CA GLN A 46 -4.66 5.89 -15.60
C GLN A 46 -6.11 6.27 -15.30
N GLN A 47 -6.74 5.67 -14.28
CA GLN A 47 -8.10 6.02 -13.89
C GLN A 47 -8.17 7.40 -13.25
N ILE A 48 -7.20 7.77 -12.41
CA ILE A 48 -7.10 9.11 -11.81
C ILE A 48 -6.98 10.17 -12.92
N ALA A 49 -6.06 9.98 -13.87
CA ALA A 49 -5.90 10.90 -15.01
C ALA A 49 -7.18 11.01 -15.86
N THR A 50 -7.91 9.91 -16.01
CA THR A 50 -9.20 9.92 -16.71
C THR A 50 -10.28 10.66 -15.91
N ALA A 51 -10.30 10.51 -14.59
CA ALA A 51 -11.22 11.21 -13.71
C ALA A 51 -10.97 12.72 -13.74
N LYS A 52 -9.72 13.17 -13.54
CA LYS A 52 -9.30 14.58 -13.63
C LYS A 52 -9.72 15.23 -14.96
N LYS A 53 -9.30 14.62 -16.09
CA LYS A 53 -9.63 15.09 -17.45
C LYS A 53 -11.13 15.26 -17.73
N HIS A 54 -11.97 14.43 -17.11
CA HIS A 54 -13.40 14.37 -17.41
C HIS A 54 -14.30 14.86 -16.27
N GLY A 55 -13.78 15.25 -15.11
CA GLY A 55 -14.57 15.69 -13.96
C GLY A 55 -15.53 16.83 -14.33
N THR A 56 -14.95 17.92 -14.85
CA THR A 56 -15.69 19.14 -15.22
C THR A 56 -16.54 19.00 -16.49
N LYS A 57 -16.23 18.04 -17.38
CA LYS A 57 -16.87 17.91 -18.71
C LYS A 57 -17.88 16.77 -18.79
N ASN A 58 -17.65 15.69 -18.05
CA ASN A 58 -18.43 14.46 -18.10
C ASN A 58 -18.34 13.70 -16.76
N LYS A 59 -19.05 14.23 -15.75
CA LYS A 59 -19.11 13.69 -14.39
C LYS A 59 -19.42 12.18 -14.35
N ARG A 60 -20.29 11.68 -15.23
CA ARG A 60 -20.61 10.23 -15.32
C ARG A 60 -19.40 9.37 -15.71
N LEU A 61 -18.59 9.82 -16.67
CA LEU A 61 -17.39 9.09 -17.09
C LEU A 61 -16.31 9.14 -15.99
N ALA A 62 -16.17 10.28 -15.32
CA ALA A 62 -15.25 10.45 -14.20
C ALA A 62 -15.61 9.53 -13.02
N LEU A 63 -16.88 9.48 -12.62
CA LEU A 63 -17.36 8.57 -11.58
C LEU A 63 -17.13 7.09 -11.94
N GLN A 64 -17.31 6.71 -13.22
CA GLN A 64 -17.01 5.35 -13.66
C GLN A 64 -15.50 5.03 -13.57
N ALA A 65 -14.64 6.01 -13.85
CA ALA A 65 -13.20 5.86 -13.70
C ALA A 65 -12.80 5.70 -12.21
N LEU A 66 -13.38 6.51 -11.31
CA LEU A 66 -13.15 6.40 -9.87
C LEU A 66 -13.64 5.06 -9.31
N LYS A 67 -14.80 4.57 -9.76
CA LYS A 67 -15.30 3.23 -9.38
C LYS A 67 -14.34 2.10 -9.81
N LYS A 68 -13.67 2.24 -10.97
CA LYS A 68 -12.62 1.31 -11.40
C LYS A 68 -11.35 1.46 -10.58
N LYS A 69 -10.94 2.69 -10.27
CA LYS A 69 -9.81 3.01 -9.39
C LYS A 69 -9.96 2.33 -8.03
N ARG A 70 -11.11 2.52 -7.36
CA ARG A 70 -11.40 1.90 -6.05
C ARG A 70 -11.35 0.37 -6.08
N ARG A 71 -11.75 -0.26 -7.20
CA ARG A 71 -11.60 -1.72 -7.39
C ARG A 71 -10.15 -2.17 -7.57
N PHE A 72 -9.29 -1.34 -8.17
CA PHE A 72 -7.87 -1.63 -8.27
C PHE A 72 -7.16 -1.41 -6.93
N ASP A 73 -7.49 -0.35 -6.19
CA ASP A 73 -6.97 -0.11 -4.83
C ASP A 73 -7.27 -1.30 -3.90
N GLN A 74 -8.50 -1.82 -3.93
CA GLN A 74 -8.87 -3.01 -3.18
C GLN A 74 -8.07 -4.25 -3.57
N GLN A 75 -7.68 -4.39 -4.84
CA GLN A 75 -6.83 -5.49 -5.27
C GLN A 75 -5.39 -5.29 -4.82
N LEU A 76 -4.90 -4.06 -4.82
CA LEU A 76 -3.57 -3.68 -4.35
C LEU A 76 -3.43 -4.00 -2.85
N GLN A 77 -4.39 -3.55 -2.04
CA GLN A 77 -4.40 -3.81 -0.60
C GLN A 77 -4.38 -5.32 -0.25
N LYS A 78 -5.04 -6.15 -1.07
CA LYS A 78 -4.98 -7.61 -0.91
C LYS A 78 -3.59 -8.17 -1.22
N ILE A 79 -2.95 -7.64 -2.27
CA ILE A 79 -1.59 -8.04 -2.64
C ILE A 79 -0.63 -7.65 -1.52
N ASP A 80 -0.75 -6.44 -0.96
CA ASP A 80 0.09 -5.99 0.15
C ASP A 80 -0.03 -6.91 1.37
N GLY A 81 -1.26 -7.25 1.79
CA GLY A 81 -1.46 -8.19 2.88
C GLY A 81 -0.92 -9.59 2.59
N THR A 82 -0.99 -10.03 1.33
CA THR A 82 -0.41 -11.31 0.90
C THR A 82 1.12 -11.27 0.94
N LEU A 83 1.73 -10.17 0.49
CA LEU A 83 3.18 -9.96 0.52
C LEU A 83 3.69 -9.99 1.96
N SER A 84 3.07 -9.26 2.89
CA SER A 84 3.46 -9.30 4.31
C SER A 84 3.36 -10.70 4.91
N THR A 85 2.36 -11.48 4.50
CA THR A 85 2.21 -12.88 4.94
C THR A 85 3.34 -13.75 4.39
N ILE A 86 3.70 -13.60 3.12
CA ILE A 86 4.80 -14.32 2.48
C ILE A 86 6.13 -13.97 3.15
N GLU A 87 6.38 -12.70 3.43
CA GLU A 87 7.58 -12.24 4.14
C GLU A 87 7.69 -12.88 5.54
N PHE A 88 6.58 -12.89 6.30
CA PHE A 88 6.54 -13.53 7.61
C PHE A 88 6.83 -15.04 7.51
N GLN A 89 6.22 -15.74 6.56
CA GLN A 89 6.44 -17.17 6.34
C GLN A 89 7.87 -17.48 5.91
N ARG A 90 8.46 -16.65 5.03
CA ARG A 90 9.85 -16.79 4.58
C ARG A 90 10.80 -16.66 5.76
N LYS A 91 10.60 -15.65 6.60
CA LYS A 91 11.41 -15.44 7.81
C LYS A 91 11.27 -16.61 8.79
N ALA A 92 10.05 -17.09 9.02
CA ALA A 92 9.83 -18.25 9.88
C ALA A 92 10.55 -19.51 9.37
N LEU A 93 10.58 -19.73 8.05
CA LEU A 93 11.33 -20.83 7.44
C LEU A 93 12.85 -20.64 7.54
N GLU A 94 13.35 -19.41 7.39
CA GLU A 94 14.77 -19.07 7.56
C GLU A 94 15.23 -19.30 9.02
N ASP A 95 14.41 -18.89 9.99
CA ASP A 95 14.63 -19.12 11.41
C ASP A 95 14.59 -20.62 11.75
N ALA A 96 13.59 -21.36 11.24
CA ALA A 96 13.48 -22.80 11.44
C ALA A 96 14.68 -23.56 10.83
N SER A 97 15.14 -23.14 9.65
CA SER A 97 16.32 -23.71 8.99
C SER A 97 17.59 -23.50 9.84
N THR A 98 17.77 -22.28 10.36
CA THR A 98 18.91 -21.95 11.23
C THR A 98 18.87 -22.73 12.55
N ASN A 99 17.70 -22.81 13.20
CA ASN A 99 17.50 -23.60 14.41
C ASN A 99 17.81 -25.09 14.16
N THR A 100 17.38 -25.63 13.01
CA THR A 100 17.69 -27.02 12.64
C THR A 100 19.20 -27.25 12.48
N GLU A 101 19.91 -26.31 11.85
CA GLU A 101 21.38 -26.42 11.70
C GLU A 101 22.09 -26.29 13.05
N VAL A 102 21.66 -25.38 13.94
CA VAL A 102 22.18 -25.27 15.31
C VAL A 102 21.97 -26.59 16.06
N LEU A 103 20.78 -27.17 16.02
CA LEU A 103 20.48 -28.46 16.66
C LEU A 103 21.34 -29.59 16.09
N LYS A 104 21.59 -29.60 14.79
CA LYS A 104 22.47 -30.58 14.15
C LYS A 104 23.92 -30.46 14.64
N VAL A 105 24.44 -29.24 14.74
CA VAL A 105 25.78 -28.97 15.30
C VAL A 105 25.85 -29.38 16.77
N MET A 106 24.83 -29.05 17.56
CA MET A 106 24.73 -29.47 18.96
C MET A 106 24.68 -31.00 19.09
N GLY A 107 23.98 -31.69 18.20
CA GLY A 107 23.95 -33.15 18.15
C GLY A 107 25.31 -33.78 17.83
N VAL A 108 26.09 -33.17 16.92
CA VAL A 108 27.48 -33.57 16.66
C VAL A 108 28.37 -33.31 17.88
N ALA A 109 28.26 -32.15 18.50
CA ALA A 109 28.99 -31.80 19.71
C ALA A 109 28.66 -32.75 20.88
N ALA A 110 27.37 -33.08 21.07
CA ALA A 110 26.91 -34.03 22.07
C ALA A 110 27.45 -35.45 21.82
N LYS A 111 27.50 -35.90 20.55
CA LYS A 111 28.14 -37.17 20.18
C LYS A 111 29.64 -37.17 20.45
N ALA A 112 30.34 -36.07 20.15
CA ALA A 112 31.76 -35.92 20.44
C ALA A 112 32.03 -35.90 21.95
N LEU A 113 31.22 -35.16 22.73
CA LEU A 113 31.27 -35.15 24.19
C LEU A 113 30.98 -36.52 24.78
N LYS A 114 29.97 -37.25 24.26
CA LYS A 114 29.66 -38.63 24.67
C LYS A 114 30.81 -39.59 24.38
N GLY A 115 31.44 -39.48 23.20
CA GLY A 115 32.63 -40.25 22.86
C GLY A 115 33.82 -39.95 23.78
N ALA A 116 33.96 -38.70 24.23
CA ALA A 116 34.95 -38.30 25.23
C ALA A 116 34.56 -38.71 26.67
N HIS A 117 33.26 -38.84 26.97
CA HIS A 117 32.67 -39.19 28.27
C HIS A 117 32.07 -40.60 28.30
N ASN A 118 32.68 -41.58 27.63
CA ASN A 118 32.20 -42.96 27.50
C ASN A 118 32.04 -43.76 28.83
N ASN A 119 31.99 -43.09 29.98
CA ASN A 119 31.79 -43.64 31.31
C ASN A 119 30.66 -42.98 32.13
N LEU A 120 29.84 -42.08 31.57
CA LEU A 120 28.70 -41.51 32.30
C LEU A 120 27.42 -41.46 31.44
N ASP A 121 26.61 -42.49 31.66
CA ASP A 121 25.14 -42.60 31.61
C ASP A 121 24.40 -42.17 30.32
N VAL A 122 23.78 -43.15 29.67
CA VAL A 122 23.31 -43.14 28.27
C VAL A 122 21.82 -42.79 28.12
N ASP A 123 21.10 -42.59 29.22
CA ASP A 123 19.64 -42.68 29.20
C ASP A 123 18.88 -41.35 28.94
N LYS A 124 19.55 -40.18 28.84
CA LYS A 124 18.86 -38.86 28.72
C LYS A 124 18.80 -38.24 27.31
N VAL A 125 19.28 -38.92 26.27
CA VAL A 125 19.36 -38.35 24.90
C VAL A 125 18.15 -38.76 24.03
N HIS A 126 17.40 -39.79 24.41
CA HIS A 126 16.23 -40.24 23.63
C HIS A 126 15.01 -39.30 23.76
N ASP A 127 14.84 -38.63 24.89
CA ASP A 127 13.67 -37.75 25.12
C ASP A 127 13.72 -36.47 24.26
N LEU A 128 14.92 -35.92 24.02
CA LEU A 128 15.11 -34.73 23.18
C LEU A 128 14.80 -34.98 21.69
N MET A 129 14.88 -36.24 21.22
CA MET A 129 14.58 -36.57 19.82
C MET A 129 13.09 -36.82 19.57
N ASN A 130 12.33 -37.20 20.60
CA ASN A 130 10.90 -37.48 20.49
C ASN A 130 10.05 -36.20 20.55
N GLU A 131 10.52 -35.14 21.22
CA GLU A 131 9.81 -33.84 21.28
C GLU A 131 9.92 -32.99 20.00
N VAL A 132 10.76 -33.38 19.03
CA VAL A 132 10.95 -32.65 17.76
C VAL A 132 10.02 -33.15 16.64
N ALA A 133 9.26 -34.23 16.87
CA ALA A 133 8.43 -34.87 15.84
C ALA A 133 6.98 -34.36 15.77
N GLU A 134 6.54 -33.53 16.72
CA GLU A 134 5.11 -33.20 16.90
C GLU A 134 4.85 -31.69 16.80
N GLY A 135 4.86 -31.18 15.57
CA GLY A 135 4.59 -29.76 15.30
C GLY A 135 4.07 -29.52 13.90
N ASN A 136 2.79 -29.82 13.63
CA ASN A 136 2.11 -29.39 12.40
C ASN A 136 0.58 -29.41 12.53
N GLU A 137 0.00 -28.42 13.20
CA GLU A 137 -1.46 -28.16 13.19
C GLU A 137 -1.81 -26.69 12.83
N ILE A 138 -0.83 -25.79 12.66
CA ILE A 138 -1.09 -24.34 12.53
C ILE A 138 -1.44 -23.90 11.09
N ALA A 139 -1.12 -24.72 10.07
CA ALA A 139 -1.26 -24.33 8.66
C ALA A 139 -2.72 -24.31 8.14
N ARG A 140 -3.65 -25.03 8.79
CA ARG A 140 -5.06 -25.09 8.32
C ARG A 140 -5.88 -23.89 8.78
N GLU A 141 -5.60 -23.34 9.96
CA GLU A 141 -6.33 -22.20 10.52
C GLU A 141 -6.02 -20.88 9.77
N ILE A 142 -4.80 -20.74 9.26
CA ILE A 142 -4.38 -19.58 8.45
C ILE A 142 -5.05 -19.60 7.06
N SER A 143 -5.23 -20.78 6.45
CA SER A 143 -5.89 -20.91 5.15
C SER A 143 -7.36 -20.50 5.21
N ASP A 144 -8.05 -20.82 6.30
CA ASP A 144 -9.47 -20.44 6.50
C ASP A 144 -9.62 -18.95 6.86
N ALA A 145 -8.65 -18.35 7.55
CA ALA A 145 -8.63 -16.91 7.86
C ALA A 145 -8.41 -16.03 6.61
N ILE A 146 -7.61 -16.51 5.64
CA ILE A 146 -7.34 -15.79 4.38
C ILE A 146 -8.48 -15.99 3.36
N SER A 147 -9.18 -17.13 3.43
CA SER A 147 -10.19 -17.52 2.44
C SER A 147 -11.60 -17.03 2.73
N ASN A 148 -11.84 -16.34 3.85
CA ASN A 148 -13.14 -15.76 4.17
C ASN A 148 -13.13 -14.24 4.05
N PRO A 149 -13.24 -13.69 2.83
CA PRO A 149 -13.35 -12.27 2.61
C PRO A 149 -14.77 -11.83 3.03
N ILE A 150 -14.93 -11.52 4.32
CA ILE A 150 -16.17 -10.95 4.86
C ILE A 150 -16.52 -9.71 4.04
N GLY A 151 -17.64 -9.75 3.32
CA GLY A 151 -18.36 -8.55 2.89
C GLY A 151 -17.92 -7.88 1.58
N PHE A 152 -17.55 -8.63 0.53
CA PHE A 152 -17.30 -8.09 -0.83
C PHE A 152 -18.57 -7.69 -1.60
N GLY A 153 -19.49 -7.02 -0.92
CA GLY A 153 -20.77 -6.57 -1.46
C GLY A 153 -21.24 -5.24 -0.90
N GLN A 154 -20.36 -4.40 -0.36
CA GLN A 154 -20.73 -3.01 -0.12
C GLN A 154 -20.64 -2.23 -1.41
N ASP A 155 -21.82 -1.81 -1.87
CA ASP A 155 -22.02 -0.79 -2.88
C ASP A 155 -21.10 0.39 -2.56
N VAL A 156 -20.18 0.68 -3.48
CA VAL A 156 -19.39 1.92 -3.42
C VAL A 156 -20.41 3.05 -3.51
N ASP A 157 -20.54 3.82 -2.42
CA ASP A 157 -21.47 4.94 -2.35
C ASP A 157 -21.12 5.97 -3.42
N GLU A 158 -22.12 6.41 -4.17
CA GLU A 158 -21.92 7.41 -5.20
C GLU A 158 -21.60 8.78 -4.59
N ASP A 159 -22.08 9.06 -3.37
CA ASP A 159 -21.81 10.31 -2.66
C ASP A 159 -20.34 10.40 -2.24
N ASP A 160 -19.75 9.31 -1.75
CA ASP A 160 -18.31 9.20 -1.46
C ASP A 160 -17.46 9.51 -2.71
N LEU A 161 -17.85 8.94 -3.86
CA LEU A 161 -17.12 9.14 -5.12
C LEU A 161 -17.29 10.55 -5.66
N MET A 162 -18.43 11.20 -5.41
CA MET A 162 -18.62 12.61 -5.77
C MET A 162 -17.72 13.52 -4.93
N ALA A 163 -17.59 13.25 -3.63
CA ALA A 163 -16.66 13.99 -2.77
C ALA A 163 -15.19 13.81 -3.23
N GLU A 164 -14.76 12.56 -3.52
CA GLU A 164 -13.41 12.29 -4.06
C GLU A 164 -13.20 13.00 -5.41
N LEU A 165 -14.22 13.06 -6.27
CA LEU A 165 -14.13 13.77 -7.55
C LEU A 165 -13.97 15.28 -7.36
N GLU A 166 -14.72 15.88 -6.44
CA GLU A 166 -14.66 17.32 -6.15
C GLU A 166 -13.29 17.71 -5.58
N GLU A 167 -12.71 16.87 -4.70
CA GLU A 167 -11.35 17.05 -4.21
C GLU A 167 -10.32 17.00 -5.35
N LEU A 168 -10.41 16.00 -6.25
CA LEU A 168 -9.51 15.88 -7.39
C LEU A 168 -9.64 17.02 -8.40
N GLU A 169 -10.85 17.55 -8.61
CA GLU A 169 -11.10 18.73 -9.44
C GLU A 169 -10.44 19.98 -8.82
N GLN A 170 -10.53 20.13 -7.50
CA GLN A 170 -9.93 21.24 -6.80
C GLN A 170 -8.39 21.19 -6.79
N GLU A 171 -7.81 20.00 -6.60
CA GLU A 171 -6.36 19.78 -6.77
C GLU A 171 -5.88 20.17 -8.17
N GLU A 172 -6.61 19.78 -9.22
CA GLU A 172 -6.25 20.10 -10.61
C GLU A 172 -6.33 21.62 -10.88
N ILE A 173 -7.33 22.30 -10.32
CA ILE A 173 -7.45 23.76 -10.40
C ILE A 173 -6.28 24.45 -9.69
N GLU A 174 -5.89 23.97 -8.51
CA GLU A 174 -4.76 24.51 -7.75
C GLU A 174 -3.43 24.29 -8.48
N GLU A 175 -3.20 23.09 -9.04
CA GLU A 175 -2.03 22.78 -9.87
C GLU A 175 -1.94 23.70 -11.09
N HIS A 176 -3.06 23.92 -11.80
CA HIS A 176 -3.11 24.88 -12.91
C HIS A 176 -2.88 26.32 -12.48
N LEU A 177 -3.32 26.72 -11.29
CA LEU A 177 -3.09 28.08 -10.76
C LEU A 177 -1.61 28.31 -10.41
N LEU A 178 -0.94 27.28 -9.89
CA LEU A 178 0.49 27.30 -9.57
C LEU A 178 1.35 27.40 -10.84
N ASP A 179 0.96 26.73 -11.92
CA ASP A 179 1.69 26.75 -13.21
C ASP A 179 1.54 28.12 -13.93
N VAL A 180 0.45 28.85 -13.70
CA VAL A 180 0.23 30.21 -14.22
C VAL A 180 1.02 31.28 -13.43
N ASN A 181 1.44 30.97 -12.20
CA ASN A 181 2.21 31.87 -11.31
C ASN A 181 3.74 31.63 -11.38
N GLY A 182 4.27 31.32 -12.56
CA GLY A 182 5.71 31.44 -12.83
C GLY A 182 6.25 32.83 -12.46
N PRO A 183 7.56 32.99 -12.17
CA PRO A 183 8.11 34.23 -11.64
C PRO A 183 7.70 35.39 -12.56
N ALA A 184 6.92 36.32 -12.02
CA ALA A 184 6.50 37.53 -12.69
C ALA A 184 7.73 38.43 -12.95
N THR A 185 8.50 38.08 -13.98
CA THR A 185 9.36 38.99 -14.72
C THR A 185 8.74 39.21 -16.09
N GLU A 186 7.44 39.51 -16.11
CA GLU A 186 6.88 40.19 -17.27
C GLU A 186 7.13 41.68 -17.08
N ASP A 187 7.84 42.26 -18.05
CA ASP A 187 8.02 43.70 -18.23
C ASP A 187 6.67 44.41 -18.15
N LEU A 188 6.32 44.87 -16.95
CA LEU A 188 5.20 45.79 -16.77
C LEU A 188 5.50 47.03 -17.62
N PRO A 189 4.61 47.46 -18.53
CA PRO A 189 4.83 48.64 -19.32
C PRO A 189 5.02 49.84 -18.37
N SER A 190 6.14 50.55 -18.53
CA SER A 190 6.46 51.77 -17.79
C SER A 190 5.25 52.70 -17.79
N VAL A 191 4.66 52.89 -16.62
CA VAL A 191 3.61 53.88 -16.39
C VAL A 191 4.16 55.25 -16.83
N PRO A 192 3.43 56.05 -17.63
CA PRO A 192 3.90 57.37 -18.03
C PRO A 192 4.00 58.26 -16.78
N ILE A 193 5.22 58.69 -16.47
CA ILE A 193 5.50 59.70 -15.44
C ILE A 193 5.16 61.06 -16.04
N SER A 194 3.88 61.39 -16.14
CA SER A 194 3.44 62.77 -16.32
C SER A 194 2.79 63.22 -15.01
N GLU A 195 3.51 64.06 -14.26
CA GLU A 195 2.95 64.76 -13.11
C GLU A 195 1.73 65.58 -13.56
N PRO A 196 0.53 65.35 -13.00
CA PRO A 196 -0.57 66.27 -13.21
C PRO A 196 -0.26 67.58 -12.48
N GLY A 197 -0.18 68.66 -13.25
CA GLY A 197 0.06 70.01 -12.77
C GLY A 197 -0.77 70.33 -11.53
N ARG A 198 -0.07 70.67 -10.45
CA ARG A 198 -0.58 71.11 -9.15
C ARG A 198 -1.61 72.23 -9.33
N ARG A 199 -2.91 71.91 -9.24
CA ARG A 199 -3.96 72.91 -9.01
C ARG A 199 -3.99 73.21 -7.51
N LYS A 200 -3.84 74.50 -7.16
CA LYS A 200 -3.96 75.00 -5.79
C LYS A 200 -5.35 74.62 -5.22
N PRO A 201 -5.44 74.20 -3.95
CA PRO A 201 -6.73 73.99 -3.31
C PRO A 201 -7.40 75.35 -3.12
N VAL A 202 -8.62 75.49 -3.62
CA VAL A 202 -9.53 76.57 -3.22
C VAL A 202 -10.20 76.08 -1.95
N VAL A 203 -9.82 76.67 -0.81
CA VAL A 203 -10.52 76.50 0.47
C VAL A 203 -11.91 77.10 0.30
N LYS A 204 -12.94 76.27 0.41
CA LYS A 204 -14.35 76.65 0.26
C LYS A 204 -15.23 75.99 1.32
N ASP A 205 -14.67 75.71 2.49
CA ASP A 205 -15.37 75.03 3.59
C ASP A 205 -15.68 75.96 4.80
N ASP A 206 -15.17 77.20 4.82
CA ASP A 206 -15.39 78.12 5.96
C ASP A 206 -16.65 78.99 5.81
N ASP A 207 -17.10 79.27 4.58
CA ASP A 207 -18.28 80.12 4.34
C ASP A 207 -19.60 79.34 4.50
N GLU A 208 -19.67 78.09 4.03
CA GLU A 208 -20.89 77.26 4.15
C GLU A 208 -21.17 76.84 5.60
N MET A 209 -20.13 76.73 6.45
CA MET A 209 -20.29 76.40 7.87
C MET A 209 -20.79 77.60 8.69
N ASN A 210 -20.43 78.83 8.32
CA ASN A 210 -20.91 80.05 8.97
C ASN A 210 -22.38 80.36 8.64
N ASP A 211 -22.82 80.08 7.41
CA ASP A 211 -24.23 80.26 7.01
C ASP A 211 -25.18 79.30 7.75
N LEU A 212 -24.73 78.07 8.04
CA LEU A 212 -25.47 77.10 8.85
C LEU A 212 -25.56 77.51 10.34
N ALA A 213 -24.51 78.13 10.88
CA ALA A 213 -24.49 78.59 12.28
C ALA A 213 -25.40 79.81 12.51
N ALA A 214 -25.53 80.70 11.52
CA ALA A 214 -26.38 81.90 11.61
C ALA A 214 -27.89 81.60 11.48
N TRP A 215 -28.27 80.45 10.93
CA TRP A 215 -29.67 80.02 10.86
C TRP A 215 -30.16 79.38 12.17
N ALA A 216 -29.24 78.89 13.01
CA ALA A 216 -29.56 78.18 14.25
C ALA A 216 -29.58 79.08 15.50
N SER A 217 -29.36 80.40 15.37
CA SER A 217 -29.39 81.39 16.45
C SER A 217 -30.58 82.34 16.38
#